data_AF-A0A4V1S9E3-F1
#
_entry.id   AF-A0A4V1S9E3-F1
#
_cell.length_a   1.000
_cell.length_b   1.000
_cell.length_c   1.000
_cell.angle_alpha   90.00
_cell.angle_beta   90.00
_cell.angle_gamma   90.00
#
_symmetry.space_group_name_H-M   'P 1'
#
loop_
_entity.id
_entity.type
_entity.pdbx_description
1 polymer ?
#
loop_
_entity_poly.entity_id
_entity_poly.type
_entity_poly.pdbx_seq_one_letter_code
_entity_poly.pdbx_strand_id
1 'polypeptide(L)'
;MKITFSSSQRFSFRLSGILAVLLSGAAEAFPPAPSYTLFGSVRDQTGQTVTAEGATVILLKGGVEVGRTPITAVALDQSYELEMRIDQNRSGTTLYTDKAVESQGPFSLAVLMNGTLFPPIEAAGTLKAGKGGERVRLDLTLGEDKDHDGLPDVWEQWQLYQAGLFPDAEGVWDLSLIGKNGDFDHDGQSNYLEYIAGTFAGDAAEKFDLAIREKGQDKVR
;
A
#
# COMPACT_ATOMS: atom_id res chain seq x y z
N MET A 1 -92.77 25.60 5.51
CA MET A 1 -92.43 24.21 5.87
C MET A 1 -91.19 24.26 6.76
N LYS A 2 -91.38 24.03 8.07
CA LYS A 2 -90.31 23.95 9.07
C LYS A 2 -89.64 22.59 8.93
N ILE A 3 -88.32 22.54 8.81
CA ILE A 3 -87.54 21.35 9.13
C ILE A 3 -86.35 21.80 9.98
N THR A 4 -86.34 21.31 11.21
CA THR A 4 -85.30 21.46 12.21
C THR A 4 -84.56 20.13 12.30
N PHE A 5 -83.22 20.09 12.18
CA PHE A 5 -82.34 19.00 12.65
C PHE A 5 -80.96 19.64 12.91
N SER A 6 -80.59 19.88 14.17
CA SER A 6 -79.88 19.02 15.14
C SER A 6 -78.35 19.07 14.97
N SER A 7 -77.70 19.60 16.01
CA SER A 7 -76.25 19.63 16.19
C SER A 7 -75.77 18.28 16.73
N SER A 8 -74.71 17.71 16.17
CA SER A 8 -73.63 17.01 16.87
C SER A 8 -72.82 16.19 15.87
N GLN A 9 -71.53 16.50 15.71
CA GLN A 9 -70.43 15.52 15.74
C GLN A 9 -69.10 16.25 15.51
N ARG A 10 -68.52 16.74 16.62
CA ARG A 10 -67.07 16.89 16.75
C ARG A 10 -66.57 15.65 17.48
N PHE A 11 -65.68 14.85 16.89
CA PHE A 11 -64.44 14.36 17.51
C PHE A 11 -63.80 13.23 16.68
N SER A 12 -62.47 13.18 16.75
CA SER A 12 -61.62 12.01 16.53
C SER A 12 -61.39 11.53 15.09
N PHE A 13 -60.48 12.19 14.39
CA PHE A 13 -59.48 11.48 13.56
C PHE A 13 -58.15 12.25 13.57
N ARG A 14 -57.45 12.21 14.70
CA ARG A 14 -56.01 12.55 14.78
C ARG A 14 -55.31 11.62 15.74
N LEU A 15 -55.37 10.31 15.48
CA LEU A 15 -54.56 9.33 16.21
C LEU A 15 -53.86 8.30 15.31
N SER A 16 -53.93 8.44 13.97
CA SER A 16 -53.20 7.54 13.05
C SER A 16 -51.81 8.05 12.65
N GLY A 17 -51.48 9.32 12.90
CA GLY A 17 -50.19 9.90 12.49
C GLY A 17 -49.02 9.57 13.42
N ILE A 18 -49.29 9.23 14.69
CA ILE A 18 -48.23 9.05 15.71
C ILE A 18 -47.72 7.61 15.74
N LEU A 19 -48.54 6.62 15.36
CA LEU A 19 -48.13 5.21 15.35
C LEU A 19 -47.22 4.85 14.15
N ALA A 20 -47.25 5.63 13.07
CA ALA A 20 -46.41 5.41 11.90
C ALA A 20 -44.95 5.84 12.09
N VAL A 21 -44.65 6.70 13.08
CA VAL A 21 -43.28 7.17 13.35
C VAL A 21 -42.49 6.18 14.22
N LEU A 22 -43.16 5.34 15.00
CA LEU A 22 -42.53 4.34 15.88
C LEU A 22 -42.11 3.05 15.17
N LEU A 23 -42.46 2.88 13.89
CA LEU A 23 -41.97 1.81 13.01
C LEU A 23 -40.79 2.26 12.14
N SER A 24 -40.24 3.46 12.39
CA SER A 24 -38.99 3.89 11.78
C SER A 24 -37.88 3.00 12.34
N GLY A 25 -37.53 1.94 11.60
CA GLY A 25 -36.46 1.03 11.95
C GLY A 25 -35.21 1.81 12.32
N ALA A 26 -34.49 1.35 13.35
CA ALA A 26 -33.20 1.91 13.71
C ALA A 26 -32.30 1.85 12.46
N ALA A 27 -32.07 3.01 11.84
CA ALA A 27 -31.03 3.14 10.84
C ALA A 27 -29.70 3.00 11.59
N GLU A 28 -29.14 1.79 11.60
CA GLU A 28 -27.80 1.56 12.12
C GLU A 28 -26.77 2.15 11.15
N ALA A 29 -26.63 3.47 11.18
CA ALA A 29 -25.55 4.16 10.51
C ALA A 29 -24.27 3.99 11.34
N PHE A 30 -23.46 2.98 11.00
CA PHE A 30 -22.14 2.83 11.59
C PHE A 30 -21.17 3.85 10.99
N PRO A 31 -20.33 4.50 11.81
CA PRO A 31 -19.28 5.34 11.27
C PRO A 31 -18.30 4.50 10.44
N PRO A 32 -17.74 5.08 9.36
CA PRO A 32 -16.71 4.40 8.58
C PRO A 32 -15.53 4.01 9.48
N ALA A 33 -14.92 2.86 9.22
CA ALA A 33 -13.74 2.46 9.96
C ALA A 33 -12.59 3.45 9.69
N PRO A 34 -11.67 3.65 10.66
CA PRO A 34 -10.46 4.43 10.42
C PRO A 34 -9.67 3.88 9.22
N SER A 35 -9.01 4.75 8.47
CA SER A 35 -8.21 4.37 7.32
C SER A 35 -7.08 3.39 7.69
N TYR A 36 -6.77 2.47 6.81
CA TYR A 36 -5.54 1.69 6.82
C TYR A 36 -4.49 2.42 6.00
N THR A 37 -3.33 2.73 6.57
CA THR A 37 -2.33 3.59 5.92
C THR A 37 -1.10 2.77 5.52
N LEU A 38 -0.76 2.83 4.23
CA LEU A 38 0.50 2.31 3.71
C LEU A 38 1.48 3.46 3.51
N PHE A 39 2.74 3.28 3.89
CA PHE A 39 3.78 4.29 3.69
C PHE A 39 5.12 3.63 3.39
N GLY A 40 6.00 4.35 2.69
CA GLY A 40 7.36 3.87 2.41
C GLY A 40 8.05 4.63 1.29
N SER A 41 9.13 4.04 0.80
CA SER A 41 9.92 4.53 -0.32
C SER A 41 9.56 3.78 -1.62
N VAL A 42 9.50 4.48 -2.74
CA VAL A 42 9.40 3.88 -4.08
C VAL A 42 10.76 3.98 -4.75
N ARG A 43 11.32 2.83 -5.13
CA ARG A 43 12.62 2.72 -5.79
C ARG A 43 12.47 2.16 -7.19
N ASP A 44 13.34 2.58 -8.08
CA ASP A 44 13.47 1.99 -9.40
C ASP A 44 14.32 0.72 -9.38
N GLN A 45 14.51 0.12 -10.55
CA GLN A 45 15.25 -1.13 -10.74
C GLN A 45 16.75 -1.03 -10.43
N THR A 46 17.26 0.17 -10.10
CA THR A 46 18.64 0.41 -9.70
C THR A 46 18.77 0.78 -8.22
N GLY A 47 17.66 0.79 -7.47
CA GLY A 47 17.62 1.15 -6.05
C GLY A 47 17.46 2.66 -5.80
N GLN A 48 17.40 3.48 -6.85
CA GLN A 48 17.22 4.93 -6.71
C GLN A 48 15.77 5.28 -6.38
N THR A 49 15.57 6.25 -5.49
CA THR A 49 14.24 6.74 -5.18
C THR A 49 13.62 7.43 -6.40
N VAL A 50 12.39 7.05 -6.72
CA VAL A 50 11.63 7.65 -7.82
C VAL A 50 11.33 9.11 -7.53
N THR A 51 11.71 10.00 -8.46
CA THR A 51 11.52 11.46 -8.36
C THR A 51 10.77 12.05 -9.55
N ALA A 52 10.24 11.22 -10.44
CA ALA A 52 9.56 11.67 -11.66
C ALA A 52 8.36 12.57 -11.35
N GLU A 53 8.26 13.70 -12.05
CA GLU A 53 7.16 14.64 -11.87
C GLU A 53 5.81 13.99 -12.22
N GLY A 54 4.84 14.12 -11.31
CA GLY A 54 3.51 13.53 -11.49
C GLY A 54 3.45 12.01 -11.27
N ALA A 55 4.51 11.38 -10.75
CA ALA A 55 4.47 9.98 -10.35
C ALA A 55 3.48 9.77 -9.19
N THR A 56 2.68 8.70 -9.26
CA THR A 56 1.67 8.39 -8.23
C THR A 56 1.61 6.90 -7.93
N VAL A 57 1.41 6.54 -6.66
CA VAL A 57 1.00 5.19 -6.26
C VAL A 57 -0.51 5.09 -6.40
N ILE A 58 -0.97 4.07 -7.10
CA ILE A 58 -2.38 3.76 -7.38
C ILE A 58 -2.81 2.54 -6.57
N LEU A 59 -3.95 2.66 -5.89
CA LEU A 59 -4.61 1.57 -5.18
C LEU A 59 -5.70 0.97 -6.07
N LEU A 60 -5.59 -0.34 -6.31
CA LEU A 60 -6.52 -1.11 -7.13
C LEU A 60 -7.30 -2.11 -6.26
N LYS A 61 -8.61 -2.18 -6.51
CA LYS A 61 -9.53 -3.20 -5.98
C LYS A 61 -10.17 -3.92 -7.16
N GLY A 62 -9.85 -5.20 -7.33
CA GLY A 62 -10.34 -5.99 -8.48
C GLY A 62 -9.94 -5.37 -9.83
N GLY A 63 -8.76 -4.75 -9.91
CA GLY A 63 -8.27 -4.05 -11.11
C GLY A 63 -8.83 -2.65 -11.34
N VAL A 64 -9.79 -2.19 -10.52
CA VAL A 64 -10.35 -0.84 -10.60
C VAL A 64 -9.64 0.07 -9.60
N GLU A 65 -9.28 1.27 -10.04
CA GLU A 65 -8.71 2.27 -9.15
C GLU A 65 -9.73 2.77 -8.13
N VAL A 66 -9.34 2.69 -6.85
CA VAL A 66 -10.14 3.18 -5.71
C VAL A 66 -9.43 4.26 -4.89
N GLY A 67 -8.13 4.46 -5.11
CA GLY A 67 -7.34 5.51 -4.46
C GLY A 67 -6.03 5.78 -5.19
N ARG A 68 -5.42 6.93 -4.90
CA ARG A 68 -4.09 7.29 -5.37
C ARG A 68 -3.42 8.26 -4.41
N THR A 69 -2.09 8.29 -4.41
CA THR A 69 -1.28 9.28 -3.70
C THR A 69 -0.06 9.67 -4.54
N PRO A 70 0.37 10.94 -4.55
CA PRO A 70 1.58 11.33 -5.25
C PRO A 70 2.83 10.74 -4.59
N ILE A 71 3.84 10.47 -5.41
CA ILE A 71 5.20 10.16 -4.93
C ILE A 71 5.91 11.48 -4.74
N THR A 72 6.21 11.82 -3.49
CA THR A 72 6.87 13.05 -3.08
C THR A 72 7.79 12.75 -1.91
N ALA A 73 8.93 13.42 -1.79
CA ALA A 73 9.76 13.28 -0.59
C ALA A 73 9.04 13.90 0.63
N VAL A 74 8.24 13.08 1.34
CA VAL A 74 7.45 13.49 2.51
C VAL A 74 8.33 13.54 3.76
N ALA A 75 9.22 12.57 3.91
CA ALA A 75 10.22 12.50 4.96
C ALA A 75 11.45 11.71 4.48
N LEU A 76 12.51 11.70 5.30
CA LEU A 76 13.64 10.77 5.10
C LEU A 76 13.09 9.34 5.04
N ASP A 77 13.38 8.63 3.94
CA ASP A 77 12.95 7.25 3.71
C ASP A 77 11.40 7.07 3.66
N GLN A 78 10.68 8.14 3.28
CA GLN A 78 9.25 8.09 2.97
C GLN A 78 8.94 8.96 1.76
N SER A 79 8.67 8.28 0.64
CA SER A 79 8.30 8.91 -0.63
C SER A 79 6.78 8.91 -0.90
N TYR A 80 5.99 8.18 -0.10
CA TYR A 80 4.54 8.16 -0.26
C TYR A 80 3.82 7.84 1.05
N GLU A 81 2.56 8.24 1.11
CA GLU A 81 1.61 7.84 2.13
C GLU A 81 0.23 7.65 1.46
N LEU A 82 -0.27 6.42 1.50
CA LEU A 82 -1.51 6.02 0.86
C LEU A 82 -2.54 5.64 1.93
N GLU A 83 -3.61 6.41 2.00
CA GLU A 83 -4.76 6.11 2.85
C GLU A 83 -5.77 5.21 2.14
N MET A 84 -5.95 4.01 2.67
CA MET A 84 -6.95 3.06 2.23
C MET A 84 -8.20 3.16 3.11
N ARG A 85 -9.34 3.31 2.45
CA ARG A 85 -10.66 3.26 3.08
C ARG A 85 -11.02 1.81 3.39
N ILE A 86 -11.30 1.51 4.66
CA ILE A 86 -11.68 0.17 5.10
C ILE A 86 -13.17 0.10 5.44
N ASP A 87 -13.83 -0.94 4.96
CA ASP A 87 -15.18 -1.36 5.38
C ASP A 87 -15.09 -2.63 6.24
N GLN A 88 -15.83 -2.69 7.34
CA GLN A 88 -15.80 -3.85 8.25
C GLN A 88 -16.52 -5.10 7.68
N ASN A 89 -17.16 -4.98 6.52
CA ASN A 89 -17.86 -6.05 5.81
C ASN A 89 -18.82 -6.84 6.73
N ARG A 90 -19.71 -6.12 7.40
CA ARG A 90 -20.69 -6.76 8.30
C ARG A 90 -21.74 -7.52 7.49
N SER A 91 -22.12 -8.68 8.01
CA SER A 91 -23.18 -9.49 7.41
C SER A 91 -24.49 -8.70 7.29
N GLY A 92 -25.06 -8.68 6.09
CA GLY A 92 -26.31 -7.97 5.81
C GLY A 92 -26.16 -6.47 5.51
N THR A 93 -24.93 -5.94 5.47
CA THR A 93 -24.65 -4.57 5.02
C THR A 93 -24.03 -4.56 3.63
N THR A 94 -24.18 -3.45 2.92
CA THR A 94 -23.40 -3.15 1.71
C THR A 94 -22.21 -2.28 2.08
N LEU A 95 -21.21 -2.19 1.20
CA LEU A 95 -20.09 -1.28 1.41
C LEU A 95 -20.59 0.15 1.56
N TYR A 96 -20.03 0.91 2.51
CA TYR A 96 -20.42 2.32 2.65
C TYR A 96 -19.97 3.18 1.45
N THR A 97 -19.00 2.70 0.67
CA THR A 97 -18.60 3.27 -0.62
C THR A 97 -17.92 2.21 -1.49
N ASP A 98 -18.13 2.27 -2.81
CA ASP A 98 -17.48 1.35 -3.76
C ASP A 98 -15.95 1.44 -3.74
N LYS A 99 -15.42 2.57 -3.26
CA LYS A 99 -13.97 2.83 -3.08
C LYS A 99 -13.37 2.20 -1.82
N ALA A 100 -14.18 1.62 -0.92
CA ALA A 100 -13.68 0.98 0.28
C ALA A 100 -13.22 -0.45 -0.03
N VAL A 101 -12.11 -0.84 0.57
CA VAL A 101 -11.63 -2.21 0.60
C VAL A 101 -12.23 -2.88 1.84
N GLU A 102 -12.68 -4.12 1.69
CA GLU A 102 -13.15 -4.90 2.83
C GLU A 102 -12.00 -5.15 3.80
N SER A 103 -12.29 -5.17 5.09
CA SER A 103 -11.35 -5.58 6.13
C SER A 103 -10.80 -6.96 5.79
N GLN A 104 -9.46 -7.10 5.77
CA GLN A 104 -8.76 -8.32 5.32
C GLN A 104 -9.00 -8.71 3.85
N GLY A 105 -9.67 -7.86 3.07
CA GLY A 105 -9.93 -8.04 1.66
C GLY A 105 -8.68 -7.82 0.80
N PRO A 106 -8.65 -8.43 -0.41
CA PRO A 106 -7.51 -8.29 -1.31
C PRO A 106 -7.45 -6.91 -1.94
N PHE A 107 -6.24 -6.42 -2.18
CA PHE A 107 -5.96 -5.23 -2.98
C PHE A 107 -4.67 -5.41 -3.77
N SER A 108 -4.44 -4.51 -4.72
CA SER A 108 -3.19 -4.44 -5.49
C SER A 108 -2.70 -3.00 -5.56
N LEU A 109 -1.41 -2.83 -5.84
CA LEU A 109 -0.77 -1.53 -6.02
C LEU A 109 -0.14 -1.46 -7.41
N ALA A 110 -0.05 -0.24 -7.94
CA ALA A 110 0.72 0.05 -9.14
C ALA A 110 1.30 1.46 -9.02
N VAL A 111 2.42 1.71 -9.70
CA VAL A 111 3.03 3.03 -9.79
C VAL A 111 2.77 3.58 -11.19
N LEU A 112 2.06 4.70 -11.26
CA LEU A 112 1.80 5.41 -12.51
C LEU A 112 2.87 6.47 -12.72
N MET A 113 3.60 6.38 -13.83
CA MET A 113 4.60 7.38 -14.26
C MET A 113 4.51 7.58 -15.76
N ASN A 114 4.53 8.83 -16.21
CA ASN A 114 4.48 9.17 -17.65
C ASN A 114 3.33 8.47 -18.40
N GLY A 115 2.18 8.28 -17.73
CA GLY A 115 1.00 7.60 -18.31
C GLY A 115 1.09 6.07 -18.38
N THR A 116 2.16 5.46 -17.87
CA THR A 116 2.36 4.00 -17.85
C THR A 116 2.27 3.46 -16.42
N LEU A 117 1.60 2.33 -16.23
CA LEU A 117 1.50 1.63 -14.95
C LEU A 117 2.64 0.61 -14.82
N PHE A 118 3.36 0.68 -13.71
CA PHE A 118 4.42 -0.23 -13.33
C PHE A 118 4.00 -0.98 -12.06
N PRO A 119 3.76 -2.30 -12.11
CA PRO A 119 3.52 -3.08 -10.92
C PRO A 119 4.82 -3.22 -10.13
N PRO A 120 4.86 -2.84 -8.84
CA PRO A 120 6.03 -3.11 -8.01
C PRO A 120 6.12 -4.60 -7.67
N ILE A 121 7.34 -5.08 -7.39
CA ILE A 121 7.64 -6.47 -7.05
C ILE A 121 6.78 -6.95 -5.85
N GLU A 122 6.61 -6.10 -4.85
CA GLU A 122 5.82 -6.39 -3.65
C GLU A 122 4.32 -6.56 -3.93
N ALA A 123 3.85 -6.07 -5.09
CA ALA A 123 2.46 -6.22 -5.54
C ALA A 123 2.24 -7.41 -6.50
N ALA A 124 3.27 -8.22 -6.79
CA ALA A 124 3.12 -9.45 -7.57
C ALA A 124 2.22 -10.49 -6.86
N GLY A 125 2.19 -10.44 -5.52
CA GLY A 125 1.32 -11.27 -4.68
C GLY A 125 -0.05 -10.65 -4.38
N THR A 126 -0.92 -11.42 -3.71
CA THR A 126 -2.18 -10.89 -3.17
C THR A 126 -1.92 -10.17 -1.86
N LEU A 127 -1.99 -8.83 -1.87
CA LEU A 127 -1.95 -8.02 -0.66
C LEU A 127 -3.32 -8.02 0.03
N LYS A 128 -3.35 -8.03 1.36
CA LYS A 128 -4.58 -8.01 2.15
C LYS A 128 -4.59 -6.80 3.07
N ALA A 129 -5.71 -6.09 3.10
CA ALA A 129 -5.87 -4.91 3.92
C ALA A 129 -5.88 -5.25 5.42
N GLY A 130 -5.56 -4.27 6.26
CA GLY A 130 -5.72 -4.37 7.72
C GLY A 130 -7.19 -4.37 8.18
N LYS A 131 -7.40 -4.20 9.48
CA LYS A 131 -8.73 -4.03 10.07
C LYS A 131 -9.20 -2.56 10.09
N GLY A 132 -8.29 -1.62 9.78
CA GLY A 132 -8.51 -0.18 9.84
C GLY A 132 -7.84 0.44 11.06
N GLY A 133 -7.23 1.62 10.86
CA GLY A 133 -6.48 2.36 11.87
C GLY A 133 -5.01 1.97 11.98
N GLU A 134 -4.56 0.91 11.31
CA GLU A 134 -3.14 0.56 11.27
C GLU A 134 -2.35 1.43 10.28
N ARG A 135 -1.07 1.64 10.61
CA ARG A 135 -0.04 2.17 9.72
C ARG A 135 0.98 1.08 9.46
N VAL A 136 1.20 0.74 8.19
CA VAL A 136 2.11 -0.33 7.78
C VAL A 136 3.13 0.21 6.78
N ARG A 137 4.40 -0.09 7.05
CA ARG A 137 5.49 0.22 6.14
C ARG A 137 5.50 -0.80 4.99
N LEU A 138 5.53 -0.30 3.77
CA LEU A 138 5.68 -1.09 2.55
C LEU A 138 6.54 -0.29 1.57
N ASP A 139 7.80 -0.66 1.45
CA ASP A 139 8.66 -0.12 0.41
C ASP A 139 8.30 -0.80 -0.91
N LEU A 140 8.32 -0.03 -2.00
CA LEU A 140 7.91 -0.48 -3.33
C LEU A 140 9.12 -0.45 -4.26
N THR A 141 9.35 -1.56 -4.95
CA THR A 141 10.45 -1.72 -5.88
C THR A 141 9.92 -1.92 -7.28
N LEU A 142 10.34 -1.07 -8.22
CA LEU A 142 10.02 -1.22 -9.63
C LEU A 142 11.09 -2.04 -10.31
N GLY A 143 10.68 -2.97 -11.16
CA GLY A 143 11.60 -3.84 -11.87
C GLY A 143 10.91 -5.14 -12.22
N GLU A 144 11.61 -5.94 -13.02
CA GLU A 144 11.29 -7.35 -13.18
C GLU A 144 11.99 -8.14 -12.06
N ASP A 145 11.33 -9.19 -11.58
CA ASP A 145 11.84 -10.14 -10.56
C ASP A 145 11.45 -11.54 -11.06
N LYS A 146 12.28 -12.09 -11.96
CA LYS A 146 11.97 -13.33 -12.69
C LYS A 146 12.10 -14.58 -11.82
N ASP A 147 13.03 -14.58 -10.87
CA ASP A 147 13.28 -15.72 -9.99
C ASP A 147 12.56 -15.61 -8.63
N HIS A 148 11.84 -14.49 -8.41
CA HIS A 148 10.95 -14.24 -7.28
C HIS A 148 11.68 -14.17 -5.95
N ASP A 149 12.92 -13.69 -5.97
CA ASP A 149 13.75 -13.56 -4.78
C ASP A 149 13.54 -12.21 -4.07
N GLY A 150 12.89 -11.25 -4.74
CA GLY A 150 12.58 -9.92 -4.25
C GLY A 150 13.65 -8.86 -4.55
N LEU A 151 14.56 -9.11 -5.50
CA LEU A 151 15.48 -8.16 -6.09
C LEU A 151 15.09 -7.83 -7.55
N PRO A 152 15.48 -6.66 -8.08
CA PRO A 152 15.30 -6.38 -9.50
C PRO A 152 16.35 -7.08 -10.37
N ASP A 153 15.90 -7.82 -11.39
CA ASP A 153 16.74 -8.48 -12.40
C ASP A 153 17.83 -7.55 -12.96
N VAL A 154 17.47 -6.30 -13.25
CA VAL A 154 18.40 -5.31 -13.84
C VAL A 154 19.53 -4.95 -12.89
N TRP A 155 19.25 -4.89 -11.59
CA TRP A 155 20.28 -4.64 -10.59
C TRP A 155 21.24 -5.82 -10.50
N GLU A 156 20.71 -7.05 -10.41
CA GLU A 156 21.54 -8.26 -10.33
C GLU A 156 22.44 -8.43 -11.55
N GLN A 157 21.91 -8.21 -12.76
CA GLN A 157 22.69 -8.23 -14.01
C GLN A 157 23.84 -7.23 -13.97
N TRP A 158 23.60 -6.04 -13.40
CA TRP A 158 24.64 -5.04 -13.27
C TRP A 158 25.73 -5.46 -12.27
N GLN A 159 25.35 -6.07 -11.14
CA GLN A 159 26.31 -6.60 -10.17
C GLN A 159 27.18 -7.71 -10.78
N LEU A 160 26.56 -8.67 -11.49
CA LEU A 160 27.26 -9.72 -12.20
C LEU A 160 28.24 -9.16 -13.24
N TYR A 161 27.81 -8.15 -14.01
CA TYR A 161 28.67 -7.47 -14.98
C TYR A 161 29.90 -6.84 -14.32
N GLN A 162 29.74 -6.13 -13.20
CA GLN A 162 30.87 -5.52 -12.48
C GLN A 162 31.83 -6.58 -11.94
N ALA A 163 31.31 -7.74 -11.51
CA ALA A 163 32.11 -8.88 -11.08
C ALA A 163 32.80 -9.64 -12.23
N GLY A 164 32.64 -9.19 -13.48
CA GLY A 164 33.23 -9.83 -14.65
C GLY A 164 32.53 -11.13 -15.08
N LEU A 165 31.30 -11.34 -14.61
CA LEU A 165 30.41 -12.39 -15.09
C LEU A 165 29.54 -11.82 -16.20
N PHE A 166 29.36 -12.61 -17.25
CA PHE A 166 28.66 -12.20 -18.46
C PHE A 166 27.53 -13.18 -18.76
N PRO A 167 26.50 -12.76 -19.51
CA PRO A 167 25.44 -13.67 -19.91
C PRO A 167 25.99 -14.77 -20.81
N ASP A 168 25.23 -15.86 -20.92
CA ASP A 168 25.55 -16.97 -21.81
C ASP A 168 25.49 -16.58 -23.31
N ALA A 169 25.72 -17.55 -24.19
CA ALA A 169 25.72 -17.33 -25.63
C ALA A 169 24.36 -16.85 -26.17
N GLU A 170 23.28 -17.14 -25.45
CA GLU A 170 21.91 -16.75 -25.74
C GLU A 170 21.53 -15.39 -25.12
N GLY A 171 22.42 -14.80 -24.32
CA GLY A 171 22.19 -13.52 -23.65
C GLY A 171 21.44 -13.64 -22.33
N VAL A 172 21.34 -14.84 -21.76
CA VAL A 172 20.66 -15.10 -20.48
C VAL A 172 21.66 -14.95 -19.33
N TRP A 173 21.25 -14.24 -18.28
CA TRP A 173 22.02 -14.08 -17.06
C TRP A 173 21.63 -15.16 -16.04
N ASP A 174 22.63 -15.69 -15.32
CA ASP A 174 22.39 -16.58 -14.19
C ASP A 174 22.14 -15.77 -12.92
N LEU A 175 20.88 -15.35 -12.72
CA LEU A 175 20.44 -14.56 -11.57
C LEU A 175 20.54 -15.35 -10.25
N SER A 176 20.54 -16.68 -10.30
CA SER A 176 20.63 -17.53 -9.10
C SER A 176 21.92 -17.35 -8.29
N LEU A 177 22.91 -16.67 -8.86
CA LEU A 177 24.16 -16.29 -8.21
C LEU A 177 23.99 -15.18 -7.16
N ILE A 178 22.98 -14.33 -7.29
CA ILE A 178 22.74 -13.17 -6.40
C ILE A 178 21.36 -13.30 -5.76
N GLY A 179 21.24 -14.15 -4.75
CA GLY A 179 20.00 -14.21 -3.97
C GLY A 179 19.89 -13.06 -2.96
N LYS A 180 18.68 -12.60 -2.66
CA LYS A 180 18.35 -11.58 -1.64
C LYS A 180 19.07 -11.75 -0.30
N ASN A 181 19.13 -12.99 0.20
CA ASN A 181 19.78 -13.34 1.48
C ASN A 181 21.22 -13.85 1.31
N GLY A 182 21.74 -13.83 0.08
CA GLY A 182 23.12 -14.17 -0.25
C GLY A 182 24.07 -13.03 0.11
N ASP A 183 25.36 -13.34 0.00
CA ASP A 183 26.50 -12.46 0.28
C ASP A 183 27.53 -12.79 -0.80
N PHE A 184 27.37 -12.17 -1.97
CA PHE A 184 28.00 -12.59 -3.21
C PHE A 184 29.53 -12.41 -3.19
N ASP A 185 30.01 -11.37 -2.54
CA ASP A 185 31.42 -11.02 -2.38
C ASP A 185 32.02 -11.41 -1.01
N HIS A 186 31.21 -12.04 -0.15
CA HIS A 186 31.61 -12.60 1.16
C HIS A 186 32.08 -11.54 2.15
N ASP A 187 31.39 -10.42 2.12
CA ASP A 187 31.71 -9.22 2.85
C ASP A 187 30.94 -9.13 4.18
N GLY A 188 29.96 -10.01 4.40
CA GLY A 188 29.13 -10.10 5.60
C GLY A 188 27.85 -9.27 5.56
N GLN A 189 27.59 -8.53 4.48
CA GLN A 189 26.32 -7.89 4.17
C GLN A 189 25.52 -8.78 3.22
N SER A 190 24.19 -8.72 3.34
CA SER A 190 23.34 -9.41 2.37
C SER A 190 23.14 -8.55 1.13
N ASN A 191 23.05 -9.17 -0.05
CA ASN A 191 22.76 -8.50 -1.32
C ASN A 191 21.53 -7.55 -1.25
N TYR A 192 20.50 -7.88 -0.46
CA TYR A 192 19.35 -6.99 -0.24
C TYR A 192 19.68 -5.68 0.48
N LEU A 193 20.55 -5.73 1.48
CA LEU A 193 20.98 -4.53 2.20
C LEU A 193 21.81 -3.65 1.30
N GLU A 194 22.65 -4.25 0.45
CA GLU A 194 23.46 -3.54 -0.52
C GLU A 194 22.59 -2.87 -1.58
N TYR A 195 21.56 -3.57 -2.08
CA TYR A 195 20.54 -2.99 -2.94
C TYR A 195 19.86 -1.76 -2.30
N ILE A 196 19.45 -1.85 -1.03
CA ILE A 196 18.84 -0.71 -0.32
C ILE A 196 19.84 0.44 -0.11
N ALA A 197 21.09 0.10 0.23
CA ALA A 197 22.16 1.05 0.49
C ALA A 197 22.70 1.71 -0.77
N GLY A 198 22.46 1.10 -1.94
CA GLY A 198 23.04 1.52 -3.22
C GLY A 198 24.52 1.20 -3.34
N THR A 199 25.00 0.15 -2.65
CA THR A 199 26.37 -0.36 -2.75
C THR A 199 26.46 -1.49 -3.77
N PHE A 200 27.69 -1.97 -4.05
CA PHE A 200 27.95 -3.01 -5.04
C PHE A 200 28.15 -4.38 -4.38
N ALA A 201 27.22 -5.30 -4.63
CA ALA A 201 27.31 -6.70 -4.17
C ALA A 201 28.49 -7.49 -4.74
N GLY A 202 29.12 -6.98 -5.80
CA GLY A 202 30.32 -7.57 -6.39
C GLY A 202 31.65 -7.01 -5.87
N ASP A 203 31.65 -6.02 -4.97
CA ASP A 203 32.86 -5.35 -4.48
C ASP A 203 32.89 -5.26 -2.95
N ALA A 204 33.65 -6.16 -2.33
CA ALA A 204 33.78 -6.25 -0.88
C ALA A 204 34.42 -5.01 -0.22
N ALA A 205 34.87 -4.00 -0.97
CA ALA A 205 35.31 -2.72 -0.43
C ALA A 205 34.17 -1.69 -0.32
N GLU A 206 33.07 -1.85 -1.06
CA GLU A 206 31.92 -0.95 -1.09
C GLU A 206 30.90 -1.33 -0.01
N LYS A 207 31.19 -0.95 1.23
CA LYS A 207 30.33 -1.27 2.39
C LYS A 207 29.74 -0.05 3.08
N PHE A 208 28.55 -0.24 3.65
CA PHE A 208 27.99 0.69 4.61
C PHE A 208 28.09 0.14 6.04
N ASP A 209 29.07 0.61 6.81
CA ASP A 209 29.27 0.22 8.20
C ASP A 209 28.90 1.35 9.18
N LEU A 210 28.11 1.00 10.20
CA LEU A 210 27.83 1.88 11.34
C LEU A 210 28.63 1.44 12.58
N ALA A 211 29.61 2.24 12.98
CA ALA A 211 30.37 2.04 14.21
C ALA A 211 30.02 3.09 15.27
N ILE A 212 29.38 2.67 16.36
CA ILE A 212 29.19 3.54 17.53
C ILE A 212 30.54 3.64 18.26
N ARG A 213 31.23 4.78 18.12
CA ARG A 213 32.58 4.99 18.69
C ARG A 213 32.55 5.34 20.18
N GLU A 214 31.54 6.07 20.62
CA GLU A 214 31.34 6.46 22.01
C GLU A 214 29.86 6.71 22.30
N LYS A 215 29.41 6.33 23.50
CA LYS A 215 28.11 6.73 24.03
C LYS A 215 28.31 8.02 24.82
N GLY A 216 27.77 9.14 24.34
CA GLY A 216 27.76 10.40 25.12
C GLY A 216 27.08 10.17 26.48
N GLN A 217 27.72 10.62 27.57
CA GLN A 217 27.19 10.43 28.93
C GLN A 217 25.76 10.96 29.06
N ASP A 218 24.94 10.18 29.77
CA ASP A 218 23.49 10.31 29.85
C ASP A 218 23.01 11.75 30.14
N LYS A 219 22.25 12.31 29.19
CA LYS A 219 21.21 13.31 29.46
C LYS A 219 19.90 12.85 28.86
N VAL A 220 19.40 11.72 29.34
CA VAL A 220 17.96 11.43 29.28
C VAL A 220 17.38 11.97 30.58
N ARG A 221 16.62 13.06 30.47
CA ARG A 221 15.93 13.71 31.60
C ARG A 221 14.47 13.30 31.57
#